data_AF-A0A5K1DH68-F1
#
_entry.id   AF-A0A5K1DH68-F1
#
_cell.length_a   1.000
_cell.length_b   1.000
_cell.length_c   1.000
_cell.angle_alpha   90.00
_cell.angle_beta   90.00
_cell.angle_gamma   90.00
#
_symmetry.space_group_name_H-M   'P 1'
#
loop_
_entity.id
_entity.type
_entity.pdbx_description
1 polymer ?
#
loop_
_entity_poly.entity_id
_entity_poly.type
_entity_poly.pdbx_seq_one_letter_code
_entity_poly.pdbx_strand_id
1 'polypeptide(L)'
;PNPETESHRTRLTSHISPAMAALTSIFIFSFFLSLMSTEAQYAHYGGTNYGHYSESCPNVEEMVKSSVQFFIDADSTLAPALLRLHFHDCFVN
;
A
#
# COMPACT_ATOMS: atom_id res chain seq x y z
N PRO A 1 -32.70 19.22 42.24
CA PRO A 1 -31.83 18.11 41.77
C PRO A 1 -32.20 16.83 42.52
N ASN A 2 -32.80 15.85 41.83
CA ASN A 2 -33.44 14.69 42.48
C ASN A 2 -32.41 13.60 42.83
N PRO A 3 -32.23 13.21 44.11
CA PRO A 3 -31.22 12.24 44.55
C PRO A 3 -31.43 10.81 44.01
N GLU A 4 -32.62 10.48 43.50
CA GLU A 4 -32.93 9.13 42.98
C GLU A 4 -32.24 8.85 41.63
N THR A 5 -31.98 9.88 40.82
CA THR A 5 -31.29 9.75 39.52
C THR A 5 -29.80 9.46 39.62
N GLU A 6 -29.16 9.77 40.76
CA GLU A 6 -27.73 9.53 40.97
C GLU A 6 -27.49 8.07 41.37
N SER A 7 -28.31 7.53 42.29
CA SER A 7 -28.24 6.14 42.76
C SER A 7 -28.36 5.10 41.65
N HIS A 8 -29.23 5.33 40.66
CA HIS A 8 -29.40 4.42 39.52
C HIS A 8 -28.23 4.50 38.53
N ARG A 9 -27.58 5.67 38.41
CA ARG A 9 -26.34 5.83 37.63
C ARG A 9 -25.16 5.14 38.32
N THR A 10 -25.05 5.24 39.65
CA THR A 10 -23.99 4.57 40.42
C THR A 10 -24.11 3.04 40.39
N ARG A 11 -25.33 2.50 40.30
CA ARG A 11 -25.59 1.05 40.28
C ARG A 11 -25.30 0.41 38.91
N LEU A 12 -25.41 1.16 37.82
CA LEU A 12 -24.99 0.68 36.50
C LEU A 12 -23.46 0.64 36.37
N THR A 13 -22.75 1.51 37.11
CA THR A 13 -21.28 1.50 37.21
C THR A 13 -20.72 0.53 38.26
N SER A 14 -21.55 -0.01 39.17
CA SER A 14 -21.08 -0.88 40.27
C SER A 14 -20.80 -2.33 39.87
N HIS A 15 -21.26 -2.76 38.68
CA HIS A 15 -21.02 -4.13 38.19
C HIS A 15 -19.72 -4.30 37.41
N ILE A 16 -19.03 -3.21 37.12
CA ILE A 16 -17.73 -3.25 36.46
C ILE A 16 -16.68 -3.10 37.56
N SER A 17 -16.26 -4.24 38.11
CA SER A 17 -15.09 -4.30 38.99
C SER A 17 -13.91 -3.60 38.28
N PRO A 18 -13.03 -2.86 38.98
CA PRO A 18 -11.86 -2.23 38.36
C PRO A 18 -11.00 -3.24 37.58
N ALA A 19 -11.04 -4.52 37.96
CA ALA A 19 -10.45 -5.63 37.21
C ALA A 19 -11.07 -5.80 35.81
N MET A 20 -12.39 -5.68 35.66
CA MET A 20 -13.09 -5.80 34.36
C MET A 20 -12.76 -4.65 33.41
N ALA A 21 -12.63 -3.43 33.94
CA ALA A 21 -12.21 -2.26 33.17
C ALA A 21 -10.73 -2.34 32.73
N ALA A 22 -9.88 -2.91 33.59
CA ALA A 22 -8.48 -3.18 33.23
C ALA A 22 -8.38 -4.24 32.14
N LEU A 23 -9.17 -5.32 32.24
CA LEU A 23 -9.22 -6.38 31.23
C LEU A 23 -9.68 -5.85 29.88
N THR A 24 -10.76 -5.06 29.81
CA THR A 24 -11.21 -4.47 28.55
C THR A 24 -10.20 -3.50 27.96
N SER A 25 -9.52 -2.70 28.79
CA SER A 25 -8.43 -1.82 28.35
C SER A 25 -7.26 -2.59 27.76
N ILE A 26 -6.86 -3.71 28.39
CA ILE A 26 -5.81 -4.60 27.89
C ILE A 26 -6.21 -5.20 26.53
N PHE A 27 -7.45 -5.71 26.41
CA PHE A 27 -7.94 -6.26 25.14
C PHE A 27 -7.95 -5.21 24.02
N ILE A 28 -8.39 -3.98 24.31
CA ILE A 28 -8.41 -2.88 23.33
C ILE A 28 -6.98 -2.51 22.91
N PHE A 29 -6.04 -2.44 23.87
CA PHE A 29 -4.64 -2.13 23.58
C PHE A 29 -3.96 -3.24 22.76
N SER A 30 -4.18 -4.51 23.10
CA SER A 30 -3.68 -5.66 22.33
C SER A 30 -4.24 -5.70 20.91
N PHE A 31 -5.53 -5.34 20.73
CA PHE A 31 -6.14 -5.24 19.41
C PHE A 31 -5.54 -4.09 18.59
N PHE A 32 -5.38 -2.91 19.20
CA PHE A 32 -4.73 -1.76 18.56
C PHE A 32 -3.29 -2.06 18.14
N LEU A 33 -2.51 -2.72 19.00
CA LEU A 33 -1.14 -3.15 18.67
C LEU A 33 -1.11 -4.15 17.51
N SER A 34 -2.07 -5.07 17.45
CA SER A 34 -2.19 -6.04 16.35
C SER A 34 -2.55 -5.35 15.02
N LEU A 35 -3.38 -4.30 15.05
CA LEU A 35 -3.71 -3.50 13.86
C LEU A 35 -2.51 -2.71 13.32
N MET A 36 -1.56 -2.32 14.17
CA MET A 36 -0.36 -1.60 13.75
C MET A 36 0.75 -2.53 13.22
N SER A 37 0.64 -3.85 13.43
CA SER A 37 1.61 -4.84 12.94
C SER A 37 1.43 -5.24 11.46
N THR A 38 0.55 -4.56 10.71
CA THR A 38 0.47 -4.75 9.25
C THR A 38 1.54 -3.93 8.54
N GLU A 39 2.81 -4.18 8.81
CA GLU A 39 3.86 -3.80 7.89
C GLU A 39 3.97 -4.89 6.82
N ALA A 40 3.29 -4.58 5.71
CA ALA A 40 3.69 -4.82 4.35
C ALA A 40 4.31 -6.19 4.03
N GLN A 41 3.45 -7.11 3.59
CA GLN A 41 3.86 -8.07 2.57
C GLN A 41 4.18 -7.30 1.28
N TYR A 42 5.35 -6.67 1.22
CA TYR A 42 5.98 -6.41 -0.07
C TYR A 42 6.24 -7.78 -0.67
N ALA A 43 5.37 -8.19 -1.60
CA ALA A 43 5.66 -9.29 -2.48
C ALA A 43 7.06 -9.06 -3.03
N HIS A 44 7.99 -9.96 -2.74
CA HIS A 44 9.35 -9.94 -3.26
C HIS A 44 9.30 -10.31 -4.74
N TYR A 45 8.70 -9.44 -5.56
CA TYR A 45 8.98 -9.40 -6.98
C TYR A 45 10.48 -9.12 -7.08
N GLY A 46 11.23 -9.89 -7.86
CA GLY A 46 12.60 -9.52 -8.20
C GLY A 46 12.55 -8.10 -8.76
N GLY A 47 12.93 -7.12 -7.93
CA GLY A 47 12.57 -5.73 -8.16
C GLY A 47 13.35 -5.22 -9.36
N THR A 48 12.65 -4.63 -10.33
CA THR A 48 13.31 -3.79 -11.32
C THR A 48 13.86 -2.57 -10.61
N ASN A 49 15.12 -2.22 -10.87
CA ASN A 49 15.77 -1.03 -10.33
C ASN A 49 16.08 -0.03 -11.45
N TYR A 50 16.13 1.25 -11.09
CA TYR A 50 16.60 2.27 -12.02
C TYR A 50 18.09 2.04 -12.34
N GLY A 51 18.48 2.23 -13.60
CA GLY A 51 19.86 2.00 -14.02
C GLY A 51 20.29 0.53 -13.95
N HIS A 52 19.37 -0.42 -14.13
CA HIS A 52 19.65 -1.85 -14.17
C HIS A 52 20.83 -2.21 -15.10
N TYR A 53 20.95 -1.49 -16.22
CA TYR A 53 21.98 -1.69 -17.23
C TYR A 53 23.19 -0.75 -17.09
N SER A 54 23.30 0.02 -16.02
CA SER A 54 24.35 1.03 -15.85
C SER A 54 25.78 0.48 -16.00
N GLU A 55 26.03 -0.75 -15.55
CA GLU A 55 27.35 -1.39 -15.68
C GLU A 55 27.50 -2.19 -16.99
N SER A 56 26.45 -2.89 -17.41
CA SER A 56 26.51 -3.84 -18.54
C SER A 56 26.28 -3.18 -19.89
N CYS A 57 25.42 -2.16 -19.96
CA CYS A 57 25.10 -1.40 -21.17
C CYS A 57 24.64 0.02 -20.80
N PRO A 58 25.56 0.92 -20.41
CA PRO A 58 25.22 2.23 -19.82
C PRO A 58 24.38 3.14 -20.75
N ASN A 59 24.48 2.93 -22.07
CA ASN A 59 23.83 3.77 -23.06
C ASN A 59 22.50 3.19 -23.57
N VAL A 60 22.03 2.04 -23.05
CA VAL A 60 20.86 1.35 -23.60
C VAL A 60 19.60 2.22 -23.58
N GLU A 61 19.37 2.97 -22.50
CA GLU A 61 18.20 3.83 -22.37
C GLU A 61 18.22 4.95 -23.42
N GLU A 62 19.39 5.54 -23.69
CA GLU A 62 19.57 6.57 -24.72
C GLU A 62 19.46 6.00 -26.14
N MET A 63 20.05 4.82 -26.39
CA MET A 63 19.96 4.13 -27.67
C MET A 63 18.51 3.78 -28.03
N VAL A 64 17.76 3.24 -27.07
CA VAL A 64 16.33 2.93 -27.25
C VAL A 64 15.54 4.20 -27.49
N LYS A 65 15.75 5.24 -26.67
CA LYS A 65 15.06 6.53 -26.81
C LYS A 65 15.29 7.18 -28.18
N SER A 66 16.55 7.27 -28.62
CA SER A 66 16.89 7.87 -29.91
C SER A 66 16.32 7.09 -31.09
N SER A 67 16.37 5.76 -31.04
CA SER A 67 15.78 4.90 -32.06
C SER A 67 14.27 5.06 -32.13
N VAL A 68 13.58 4.99 -30.99
CA VAL A 68 12.12 5.17 -30.91
C VAL A 68 11.72 6.55 -31.41
N GLN A 69 12.44 7.61 -31.02
CA GLN A 69 12.17 8.97 -31.49
C GLN A 69 12.31 9.09 -33.01
N PHE A 70 13.40 8.56 -33.57
CA PHE A 70 13.63 8.57 -35.03
C PHE A 70 12.46 7.96 -35.81
N PHE A 71 11.93 6.82 -35.34
CA PHE A 71 10.80 6.19 -36.00
C PHE A 71 9.48 6.94 -35.77
N ILE A 72 9.25 7.51 -34.59
CA ILE A 72 8.05 8.33 -34.31
C ILE A 72 8.05 9.61 -35.15
N ASP A 73 9.22 10.23 -35.37
CA ASP A 73 9.36 11.41 -36.21
C ASP A 73 9.02 11.10 -37.68
N ALA A 74 9.30 9.87 -38.13
CA ALA A 74 8.92 9.40 -39.46
C ALA A 74 7.44 8.97 -39.55
N ASP A 75 6.91 8.36 -38.49
CA ASP A 75 5.51 7.92 -38.40
C ASP A 75 4.98 8.04 -36.95
N SER A 76 4.16 9.06 -36.74
CA SER A 76 3.59 9.37 -35.42
C SER A 76 2.61 8.31 -34.91
N THR A 77 2.12 7.41 -35.77
CA THR A 77 1.24 6.31 -35.37
C THR A 77 1.97 5.22 -34.59
N LEU A 78 3.31 5.20 -34.63
CA LEU A 78 4.12 4.22 -33.92
C LEU A 78 4.14 4.44 -32.40
N ALA A 79 4.03 5.68 -31.93
CA ALA A 79 3.98 5.97 -30.49
C ALA A 79 2.83 5.24 -29.77
N PRO A 80 1.55 5.39 -30.18
CA PRO A 80 0.46 4.64 -29.57
C PRO A 80 0.53 3.13 -29.88
N ALA A 81 1.11 2.71 -31.02
CA ALA A 81 1.25 1.29 -31.35
C ALA A 81 2.23 0.56 -30.41
N LEU A 82 3.40 1.15 -30.13
CA LEU A 82 4.37 0.61 -29.16
C LEU A 82 3.78 0.50 -27.75
N LEU A 83 3.01 1.50 -27.34
CA LEU A 83 2.31 1.48 -26.06
C LEU A 83 1.28 0.34 -26.00
N ARG A 84 0.48 0.17 -27.06
CA ARG A 84 -0.48 -0.94 -27.18
C ARG A 84 0.22 -2.30 -27.14
N LEU A 85 1.37 -2.44 -27.81
CA LEU A 85 2.15 -3.67 -27.81
C LEU A 85 2.64 -4.02 -26.40
N HIS A 86 3.21 -3.06 -25.68
CA HIS A 86 3.65 -3.27 -24.31
C HIS A 86 2.50 -3.71 -23.39
N PHE A 87 1.34 -3.06 -23.50
CA PHE A 87 0.15 -3.50 -22.77
C PHE A 87 -0.34 -4.88 -23.21
N HIS A 88 -0.27 -5.20 -24.50
CA HIS A 88 -0.68 -6.51 -25.00
C HIS A 88 0.18 -7.63 -24.40
N ASP A 89 1.50 -7.46 -24.36
CA ASP A 89 2.43 -8.46 -23.82
C ASP A 89 2.30 -8.63 -22.30
N CYS A 90 1.93 -7.58 -21.56
CA CYS A 90 1.77 -7.67 -20.12
C CYS A 90 0.41 -8.24 -19.68
N PHE A 91 -0.64 -8.06 -20.49
CA PHE A 91 -2.02 -8.39 -20.09
C PHE A 91 -2.58 -9.64 -20.79
N VAL A 92 -1.95 -10.11 -21.87
CA VAL A 92 -2.34 -11.33 -22.58
C VAL A 92 -1.19 -12.35 -22.46
N ASN A 93 -1.34 -13.27 -21.50
CA ASN A 93 -0.46 -14.42 -21.30
C ASN A 93 -1.13 -15.71 -21.78
#